data_AF-A0AAW9KY47-F1
#
_entry.id   AF-A0AAW9KY47-F1
#
_cell.length_a   1.000
_cell.length_b   1.000
_cell.length_c   1.000
_cell.angle_alpha   90.00
_cell.angle_beta   90.00
_cell.angle_gamma   90.00
#
_symmetry.space_group_name_H-M   'P 1'
#
loop_
_entity.id
_entity.type
_entity.pdbx_description
1 polymer ?
#
loop_
_entity_poly.entity_id
_entity_poly.type
_entity_poly.pdbx_seq_one_letter_code
_entity_poly.pdbx_strand_id
1 'polypeptide(L)'
;MIEDCQHLYERRIGGFEELSAFLDDLASVDATVVTGWNQYAWAYLVAVQALDREFPVTVEIQPLPEERIAELVLDRYDVMPAFVADDPEQVGLVVTTRHEIGWRDWSVSVPVPMLSPVAVRSLFSDGNLDPKDVTFGRLAAVSNGNLGVATAIWETRQGPEVRPSDVTVPASDPDLDREEAFCLRILLAKERVNRAQLTGIIDGFDRVLGHLSRDGLVTVEGDIVELVPAAVPAAAPATELGRVL
;
A
#
# COMPACT_ATOMS: atom_id res chain seq x y z
N MET A 1 3.96 22.52 -7.17
CA MET A 1 3.54 21.27 -6.51
C MET A 1 4.72 20.79 -5.70
N ILE A 2 4.50 20.37 -4.47
CA ILE A 2 5.52 19.83 -3.57
C ILE A 2 5.07 18.41 -3.24
N GLU A 3 5.89 17.42 -3.54
CA GLU A 3 5.57 16.00 -3.31
C GLU A 3 6.37 15.47 -2.12
N ASP A 4 6.02 14.28 -1.67
CA ASP A 4 6.68 13.55 -0.60
C ASP A 4 6.74 14.28 0.75
N CYS A 5 5.73 15.09 1.05
CA CYS A 5 5.67 15.87 2.29
C CYS A 5 5.64 14.99 3.55
N GLN A 6 5.30 13.69 3.43
CA GLN A 6 5.43 12.71 4.50
C GLN A 6 6.86 12.62 5.07
N HIS A 7 7.88 13.07 4.34
CA HIS A 7 9.26 13.07 4.82
C HIS A 7 9.60 14.20 5.79
N LEU A 8 8.74 15.23 5.94
CA LEU A 8 9.00 16.45 6.72
C LEU A 8 8.85 16.32 8.25
N TYR A 9 8.66 15.11 8.79
CA TYR A 9 8.55 14.89 10.23
C TYR A 9 9.21 13.58 10.67
N GLU A 10 9.56 13.47 11.95
CA GLU A 10 10.05 12.26 12.60
C GLU A 10 9.07 11.85 13.71
N ARG A 11 8.80 10.55 13.86
CA ARG A 11 7.93 10.03 14.92
C ARG A 11 8.66 9.94 16.28
N ARG A 12 9.17 11.07 16.75
CA ARG A 12 9.77 11.23 18.08
C ARG A 12 9.36 12.56 18.70
N ILE A 13 9.63 12.72 19.99
CA ILE A 13 9.43 14.00 20.69
C ILE A 13 10.29 15.07 19.99
N GLY A 14 9.67 16.19 19.61
CA GLY A 14 10.31 17.28 18.88
C GLY A 14 10.48 17.04 17.38
N GLY A 15 10.04 15.90 16.83
CA GLY A 15 10.23 15.56 15.41
C GLY A 15 9.30 16.28 14.43
N PHE A 16 8.71 17.43 14.78
CA PHE A 16 7.76 18.15 13.93
C PHE A 16 8.22 19.57 13.57
N GLU A 17 9.44 19.94 13.94
CA GLU A 17 9.97 21.29 13.75
C GLU A 17 10.06 21.64 12.27
N GLU A 18 10.58 20.71 11.46
CA GLU A 18 10.69 20.87 10.00
C GLU A 18 9.33 20.98 9.32
N LEU A 19 8.36 20.15 9.75
CA LEU A 19 6.98 20.23 9.26
C LEU A 19 6.35 21.58 9.61
N SER A 20 6.54 22.05 10.84
CA SER A 20 5.95 23.32 11.30
C SER A 20 6.53 24.50 10.52
N ALA A 21 7.87 24.54 10.37
CA ALA A 21 8.54 25.56 9.57
C ALA A 21 8.07 25.55 8.11
N PHE A 22 7.89 24.36 7.53
CA PHE A 22 7.36 24.22 6.17
C PHE A 22 5.93 24.78 6.03
N LEU A 23 5.06 24.51 7.01
CA LEU A 23 3.68 25.01 7.00
C LEU A 23 3.63 26.52 7.20
N ASP A 24 4.49 27.09 8.05
CA ASP A 24 4.63 28.53 8.22
C ASP A 24 5.10 29.21 6.93
N ASP A 25 6.09 28.63 6.26
CA ASP A 25 6.57 29.10 4.96
C ASP A 25 5.43 29.04 3.93
N LEU A 26 4.67 27.93 3.89
CA LEU A 26 3.53 27.75 2.99
C LEU A 26 2.45 28.84 3.19
N ALA A 27 2.14 29.17 4.44
CA ALA A 27 1.17 30.20 4.79
C ALA A 27 1.61 31.62 4.38
N SER A 28 2.92 31.84 4.19
CA SER A 28 3.48 33.13 3.77
C SER A 28 3.50 33.33 2.25
N VAL A 29 3.26 32.27 1.47
CA VAL A 29 3.33 32.32 0.00
C VAL A 29 2.04 32.91 -0.58
N ASP A 30 2.17 33.98 -1.36
CA ASP A 30 1.06 34.58 -2.14
C ASP A 30 0.83 33.83 -3.47
N ALA A 31 0.65 32.51 -3.39
CA ALA A 31 0.37 31.65 -4.54
C ALA A 31 -0.34 30.36 -4.10
N THR A 32 -1.11 29.76 -5.00
CA THR A 32 -1.69 28.43 -4.76
C THR A 32 -0.59 27.37 -4.82
N VAL A 33 -0.41 26.65 -3.71
CA VAL A 33 0.51 25.52 -3.63
C VAL A 33 -0.28 24.24 -3.43
N VAL A 34 0.08 23.21 -4.19
CA VAL A 34 -0.47 21.85 -4.06
C VAL A 34 0.60 20.98 -3.42
N THR A 35 0.25 20.29 -2.34
CA THR A 35 1.12 19.36 -1.61
C THR A 35 0.65 17.91 -1.77
N GLY A 36 1.57 17.00 -2.07
CA GLY A 36 1.34 15.57 -2.14
C GLY A 36 1.70 14.89 -0.83
N TRP A 37 0.80 14.02 -0.36
CA TRP A 37 0.97 13.25 0.87
C TRP A 37 0.56 11.81 0.65
N ASN A 38 1.30 10.90 1.25
CA ASN A 38 0.83 9.54 1.48
C ASN A 38 -0.30 9.53 2.52
N GLN A 39 -1.39 8.79 2.24
CA GLN A 39 -2.56 8.65 3.12
C GLN A 39 -2.23 8.21 4.56
N TYR A 40 -1.23 7.35 4.76
CA TYR A 40 -0.85 6.85 6.09
C TYR A 40 -0.13 7.93 6.91
N ALA A 41 0.64 8.80 6.24
CA ALA A 41 1.25 9.96 6.84
C ALA A 41 0.19 11.00 7.21
N TRP A 42 -0.70 11.29 6.25
CA TRP A 42 -1.81 12.22 6.43
C TRP A 42 -2.69 11.82 7.61
N ALA A 43 -3.16 10.57 7.67
CA ALA A 43 -4.00 10.05 8.75
C ALA A 43 -3.30 10.16 10.12
N TYR A 44 -1.98 9.95 10.17
CA TYR A 44 -1.20 10.14 11.39
C TYR A 44 -1.13 11.62 11.79
N LEU A 45 -0.78 12.50 10.86
CA LEU A 45 -0.60 13.93 11.13
C LEU A 45 -1.91 14.64 11.45
N VAL A 46 -3.03 14.23 10.87
CA VAL A 46 -4.37 14.67 11.32
C VAL A 46 -4.59 14.28 12.78
N ALA A 47 -4.28 13.04 13.16
CA ALA A 47 -4.50 12.56 14.52
C ALA A 47 -3.59 13.23 15.58
N VAL A 48 -2.35 13.61 15.21
CA VAL A 48 -1.37 14.13 16.18
C VAL A 48 -1.14 15.65 16.12
N GLN A 49 -1.39 16.28 14.96
CA GLN A 49 -1.11 17.70 14.69
C GLN A 49 -2.32 18.45 14.12
N ALA A 50 -3.46 17.77 13.91
CA ALA A 50 -4.64 18.36 13.25
C ALA A 50 -4.31 19.03 11.91
N LEU A 51 -3.44 18.38 11.12
CA LEU A 51 -2.92 18.90 9.85
C LEU A 51 -4.03 19.30 8.86
N ASP A 52 -5.19 18.64 8.93
CA ASP A 52 -6.37 18.94 8.11
C ASP A 52 -6.85 20.39 8.25
N ARG A 53 -6.55 21.07 9.37
CA ARG A 53 -6.92 22.47 9.59
C ARG A 53 -6.07 23.46 8.82
N GLU A 54 -4.87 23.07 8.43
CA GLU A 54 -3.93 23.91 7.68
C GLU A 54 -4.26 23.93 6.18
N PHE A 55 -5.06 22.97 5.71
CA PHE A 55 -5.42 22.82 4.30
C PHE A 55 -6.93 23.06 4.08
N PRO A 56 -7.33 24.13 3.38
CA PRO A 56 -8.75 24.42 3.16
C PRO A 56 -9.42 23.46 2.17
N VAL A 57 -8.64 22.79 1.32
CA VAL A 57 -9.12 21.84 0.31
C VAL A 57 -8.22 20.62 0.30
N THR A 58 -8.82 19.45 0.47
CA THR A 58 -8.15 18.15 0.40
C THR A 58 -8.79 17.33 -0.71
N VAL A 59 -7.96 16.69 -1.54
CA VAL A 59 -8.40 15.81 -2.61
C VAL A 59 -7.74 14.45 -2.41
N GLU A 60 -8.55 13.42 -2.23
CA GLU A 60 -8.07 12.04 -2.13
C GLU A 60 -8.02 11.40 -3.51
N ILE A 61 -6.87 10.84 -3.86
CA ILE A 61 -6.70 10.07 -5.08
C ILE A 61 -7.40 8.74 -4.92
N GLN A 62 -8.47 8.54 -5.70
CA GLN A 62 -9.28 7.33 -5.62
C GLN A 62 -8.54 6.13 -6.24
N PRO A 63 -8.79 4.91 -5.73
CA PRO A 63 -8.32 3.68 -6.34
C PRO A 63 -8.66 3.61 -7.84
N LEU A 64 -7.69 3.19 -8.66
CA LEU A 64 -7.91 3.02 -10.09
C LEU A 64 -8.73 1.75 -10.37
N PRO A 65 -9.68 1.81 -11.32
CA PRO A 65 -10.38 0.62 -11.77
C PRO A 65 -9.44 -0.30 -12.57
N GLU A 66 -9.84 -1.57 -12.70
CA GLU A 66 -9.10 -2.63 -13.41
C GLU A 66 -8.64 -2.19 -14.80
N GLU A 67 -9.54 -1.59 -15.58
CA GLU A 67 -9.28 -1.21 -16.97
C GLU A 67 -8.17 -0.15 -17.06
N ARG A 68 -8.13 0.78 -16.10
CA ARG A 68 -7.10 1.84 -16.05
C ARG A 68 -5.77 1.31 -15.53
N ILE A 69 -5.77 0.37 -14.59
CA ILE A 69 -4.53 -0.33 -14.18
C ILE A 69 -3.96 -1.10 -15.36
N ALA A 70 -4.80 -1.86 -16.07
CA ALA A 70 -4.37 -2.61 -17.24
C ALA A 70 -3.75 -1.68 -18.29
N GLU A 71 -4.44 -0.60 -18.66
CA GLU A 71 -3.94 0.39 -19.62
C GLU A 71 -2.57 0.95 -19.22
N LEU A 72 -2.43 1.45 -17.98
CA LEU A 72 -1.21 2.12 -17.53
C LEU A 72 -0.03 1.15 -17.34
N VAL A 73 -0.29 -0.07 -16.87
CA VAL A 73 0.75 -1.09 -16.74
C VAL A 73 1.22 -1.57 -18.11
N LEU A 74 0.30 -1.77 -19.07
CA LEU A 74 0.64 -2.20 -20.42
C LEU A 74 1.42 -1.11 -21.19
N ASP A 75 1.04 0.16 -21.05
CA ASP A 75 1.71 1.30 -21.71
C ASP A 75 3.17 1.50 -21.24
N ARG A 76 3.50 0.97 -20.06
CA ARG A 76 4.85 1.07 -19.47
C ARG A 76 5.89 0.17 -20.14
N TYR A 77 5.51 -0.90 -20.84
CA TYR A 77 6.47 -1.86 -21.38
C TYR A 77 6.25 -2.16 -22.87
N ASP A 78 7.33 -2.16 -23.63
CA ASP A 78 7.30 -2.46 -25.07
C ASP A 78 7.04 -3.96 -25.37
N VAL A 79 7.44 -4.85 -24.44
CA VAL A 79 7.32 -6.30 -24.61
C VAL A 79 6.36 -6.86 -23.58
N MET A 80 5.25 -7.40 -24.09
CA MET A 80 4.22 -8.04 -23.28
C MET A 80 4.48 -9.53 -23.09
N PRO A 81 4.25 -10.08 -21.88
CA PRO A 81 4.20 -11.51 -21.70
C PRO A 81 2.98 -12.11 -22.44
N ALA A 82 3.05 -13.41 -22.70
CA ALA A 82 1.87 -14.16 -23.09
C ALA A 82 0.99 -14.42 -21.85
N PHE A 83 -0.28 -14.04 -21.93
CA PHE A 83 -1.24 -14.31 -20.86
C PHE A 83 -1.79 -15.73 -21.00
N VAL A 84 -1.68 -16.52 -19.93
CA VAL A 84 -2.09 -17.93 -19.91
C VAL A 84 -3.03 -18.17 -18.73
N ALA A 85 -4.07 -18.98 -18.93
CA ALA A 85 -4.99 -19.33 -17.85
C ALA A 85 -4.29 -20.13 -16.74
N ASP A 86 -4.81 -20.05 -15.51
CA ASP A 86 -4.42 -20.99 -14.47
C ASP A 86 -4.88 -22.41 -14.83
N ASP A 87 -4.13 -23.43 -14.40
CA ASP A 87 -4.62 -24.79 -14.46
C ASP A 87 -5.86 -24.94 -13.55
N PRO A 88 -6.92 -25.64 -14.01
CA PRO A 88 -8.22 -25.68 -13.31
C PRO A 88 -8.17 -26.25 -11.89
N GLU A 89 -7.07 -26.89 -11.49
CA GLU A 89 -6.87 -27.43 -10.15
C GLU A 89 -6.34 -26.41 -9.12
N GLN A 90 -5.95 -25.18 -9.51
CA GLN A 90 -5.28 -24.20 -8.64
C GLN A 90 -6.09 -22.95 -8.25
N VAL A 91 -7.37 -22.84 -8.65
CA VAL A 91 -8.15 -21.61 -8.41
C VAL A 91 -8.66 -21.52 -6.97
N GLY A 92 -7.94 -20.77 -6.12
CA GLY A 92 -8.43 -20.31 -4.83
C GLY A 92 -9.54 -19.27 -4.99
N LEU A 93 -10.75 -19.58 -4.52
CA LEU A 93 -12.01 -18.84 -4.77
C LEU A 93 -12.22 -17.58 -3.92
N VAL A 94 -11.34 -17.26 -2.97
CA VAL A 94 -11.62 -16.31 -1.90
C VAL A 94 -10.58 -15.19 -1.90
N VAL A 95 -11.04 -13.94 -2.05
CA VAL A 95 -10.22 -12.73 -1.86
C VAL A 95 -10.92 -11.89 -0.80
N THR A 96 -10.25 -11.64 0.32
CA THR A 96 -10.81 -10.77 1.35
C THR A 96 -10.53 -9.31 0.97
N THR A 97 -11.58 -8.54 0.69
CA THR A 97 -11.47 -7.09 0.49
C THR A 97 -12.22 -6.39 1.62
N ARG A 98 -11.53 -5.52 2.36
CA ARG A 98 -12.17 -4.72 3.41
C ARG A 98 -12.97 -3.59 2.79
N HIS A 99 -14.20 -3.41 3.25
CA HIS A 99 -15.02 -2.24 2.92
C HIS A 99 -15.01 -1.30 4.12
N GLU A 100 -14.77 -0.02 3.86
CA GLU A 100 -15.07 1.01 4.85
C GLU A 100 -16.58 1.19 4.94
N ILE A 101 -17.15 0.87 6.10
CA ILE A 101 -18.53 1.23 6.40
C ILE A 101 -18.47 2.47 7.29
N GLY A 102 -18.85 3.61 6.71
CA GLY A 102 -19.03 4.84 7.47
C GLY A 102 -20.27 4.74 8.37
N TRP A 103 -20.10 4.89 9.68
CA TRP A 103 -21.22 4.98 10.62
C TRP A 103 -20.99 6.13 11.62
N ARG A 104 -21.60 7.30 11.35
CA ARG A 104 -21.39 8.57 12.07
C ARG A 104 -19.91 9.01 12.04
N ASP A 105 -19.38 9.56 13.13
CA ASP A 105 -18.02 10.13 13.23
C ASP A 105 -16.90 9.08 13.34
N TRP A 106 -17.15 7.82 12.94
CA TRP A 106 -16.08 6.83 12.80
C TRP A 106 -16.26 5.94 11.56
N SER A 107 -15.14 5.53 10.97
CA SER A 107 -15.07 4.52 9.91
C SER A 107 -14.61 3.19 10.52
N VAL A 108 -15.33 2.11 10.21
CA VAL A 108 -14.89 0.75 10.56
C VAL A 108 -14.51 0.03 9.29
N SER A 109 -13.27 -0.41 9.25
CA SER A 109 -12.79 -1.35 8.23
C SER A 109 -13.25 -2.76 8.63
N VAL A 110 -14.37 -3.20 8.05
CA VAL A 110 -14.91 -4.54 8.31
C VAL A 110 -14.41 -5.49 7.21
N PRO A 111 -13.75 -6.62 7.55
CA PRO A 111 -13.44 -7.65 6.57
C PRO A 111 -14.76 -8.29 6.12
N VAL A 112 -15.20 -7.92 4.93
CA VAL A 112 -16.32 -8.60 4.27
C VAL A 112 -15.70 -9.69 3.38
N PRO A 113 -16.03 -10.97 3.58
CA PRO A 113 -15.60 -12.00 2.65
C PRO A 113 -16.26 -11.71 1.30
N MET A 114 -15.48 -11.21 0.35
CA MET A 114 -15.91 -11.10 -1.04
C MET A 114 -15.43 -12.33 -1.79
N LEU A 115 -16.29 -12.87 -2.64
CA LEU A 115 -15.85 -13.81 -3.65
C LEU A 115 -14.89 -13.06 -4.57
N SER A 116 -13.78 -13.71 -4.95
CA SER A 116 -12.84 -13.12 -5.92
C SER A 116 -13.62 -12.51 -7.09
N PRO A 117 -13.38 -11.26 -7.51
CA PRO A 117 -14.04 -10.69 -8.69
C PRO A 117 -13.89 -11.60 -9.91
N VAL A 118 -12.78 -12.34 -9.99
CA VAL A 118 -12.52 -13.40 -10.97
C VAL A 118 -13.48 -14.59 -10.81
N ALA A 119 -13.73 -15.04 -9.58
CA ALA A 119 -14.69 -16.11 -9.28
C ALA A 119 -16.14 -15.66 -9.51
N VAL A 120 -16.47 -14.39 -9.25
CA VAL A 120 -17.78 -13.81 -9.55
C VAL A 120 -17.96 -13.72 -11.07
N ARG A 121 -16.96 -13.21 -11.81
CA ARG A 121 -17.00 -13.11 -13.26
C ARG A 121 -17.05 -14.49 -13.92
N SER A 122 -16.39 -15.51 -13.36
CA SER A 122 -16.46 -16.90 -13.86
C SER A 122 -17.80 -17.59 -13.57
N LEU A 123 -18.52 -17.18 -12.51
CA LEU A 123 -19.88 -17.64 -12.22
C LEU A 123 -20.94 -17.01 -13.15
N PHE A 124 -20.68 -15.82 -13.70
CA PHE A 124 -21.62 -15.07 -14.54
C PHE A 124 -21.25 -15.02 -16.03
N SER A 125 -20.10 -15.56 -16.43
CA SER A 125 -19.65 -15.61 -17.83
C SER A 125 -19.63 -17.06 -18.33
N ASP A 126 -19.93 -17.28 -19.61
CA ASP A 126 -20.01 -18.61 -20.27
C ASP A 126 -18.64 -19.34 -20.40
N GLY A 127 -17.81 -19.32 -19.36
CA GLY A 127 -16.60 -20.14 -19.26
C GLY A 127 -15.41 -19.71 -20.13
N ASN A 128 -15.48 -18.56 -20.81
CA ASN A 128 -14.41 -18.07 -21.68
C ASN A 128 -13.96 -16.65 -21.29
N LEU A 129 -13.35 -16.52 -20.11
CA LEU A 129 -12.70 -15.27 -19.69
C LEU A 129 -11.30 -15.20 -20.32
N ASP A 130 -10.94 -14.04 -20.86
CA ASP A 130 -9.58 -13.78 -21.33
C ASP A 130 -8.61 -13.85 -20.13
N PRO A 131 -7.57 -14.71 -20.16
CA PRO A 131 -6.56 -14.76 -19.10
C PRO A 131 -5.95 -13.40 -18.77
N LYS A 132 -5.86 -12.50 -19.76
CA LYS A 132 -5.40 -11.13 -19.56
C LYS A 132 -6.30 -10.36 -18.61
N ASP A 133 -7.61 -10.36 -18.86
CA ASP A 133 -8.60 -9.67 -18.03
C ASP A 133 -8.60 -10.24 -16.61
N VAL A 134 -8.47 -11.57 -16.49
CA VAL A 134 -8.39 -12.24 -15.18
C VAL A 134 -7.14 -11.82 -14.40
N THR A 135 -5.98 -11.77 -15.07
CA THR A 135 -4.72 -11.34 -14.45
C THR A 135 -4.81 -9.89 -13.98
N PHE A 136 -5.31 -8.97 -14.80
CA PHE A 136 -5.45 -7.56 -14.41
C PHE A 136 -6.53 -7.33 -13.37
N GLY A 137 -7.63 -8.07 -13.40
CA GLY A 137 -8.65 -8.04 -12.35
C GLY A 137 -8.09 -8.49 -11.00
N ARG A 138 -7.25 -9.53 -10.99
CA ARG A 138 -6.53 -9.94 -9.78
C ARG A 138 -5.52 -8.88 -9.34
N LEU A 139 -4.75 -8.31 -10.27
CA LEU A 139 -3.78 -7.25 -9.96
C LEU A 139 -4.45 -6.03 -9.33
N ALA A 140 -5.58 -5.58 -9.88
CA ALA A 140 -6.36 -4.46 -9.34
C ALA A 140 -6.93 -4.78 -7.95
N ALA A 141 -7.47 -5.98 -7.75
CA ALA A 141 -8.00 -6.42 -6.47
C ALA A 141 -6.90 -6.48 -5.38
N VAL A 142 -5.75 -7.05 -5.73
CA VAL A 142 -4.63 -7.23 -4.81
C VAL A 142 -3.92 -5.92 -4.48
N SER A 143 -3.74 -5.03 -5.47
CA SER A 143 -3.15 -3.70 -5.26
C SER A 143 -4.12 -2.69 -4.65
N ASN A 144 -5.38 -3.06 -4.45
CA ASN A 144 -6.48 -2.17 -4.04
C ASN A 144 -6.53 -0.89 -4.89
N GLY A 145 -6.36 -1.04 -6.21
CA GLY A 145 -6.38 0.08 -7.16
C GLY A 145 -5.17 1.03 -7.11
N ASN A 146 -4.13 0.73 -6.32
CA ASN A 146 -2.93 1.55 -6.25
C ASN A 146 -1.96 1.21 -7.38
N LEU A 147 -1.70 2.16 -8.30
CA LEU A 147 -0.85 1.95 -9.48
C LEU A 147 0.61 1.59 -9.12
N GLY A 148 1.18 2.24 -8.09
CA GLY A 148 2.55 1.97 -7.67
C GLY A 148 2.69 0.55 -7.12
N VAL A 149 1.73 0.12 -6.30
CA VAL A 149 1.65 -1.26 -5.78
C VAL A 149 1.41 -2.26 -6.91
N ALA A 150 0.47 -1.97 -7.82
CA ALA A 150 0.19 -2.81 -8.98
C ALA A 150 1.43 -2.99 -9.86
N THR A 151 2.17 -1.91 -10.12
CA THR A 151 3.42 -1.94 -10.90
C THR A 151 4.47 -2.78 -10.19
N ALA A 152 4.67 -2.59 -8.89
CA ALA A 152 5.64 -3.37 -8.13
C ALA A 152 5.31 -4.87 -8.08
N ILE A 153 4.03 -5.24 -7.90
CA ILE A 153 3.60 -6.65 -7.99
C ILE A 153 3.86 -7.19 -9.39
N TRP A 154 3.49 -6.43 -10.43
CA TRP A 154 3.72 -6.82 -11.83
C TRP A 154 5.19 -7.04 -12.15
N GLU A 155 6.09 -6.20 -11.63
CA GLU A 155 7.54 -6.29 -11.83
C GLU A 155 8.17 -7.52 -11.14
N THR A 156 7.46 -8.19 -10.21
CA THR A 156 7.95 -9.44 -9.61
C THR A 156 7.86 -10.64 -10.55
N ARG A 157 7.05 -10.55 -11.62
CA ARG A 157 6.83 -11.64 -12.57
C ARG A 157 8.14 -12.13 -13.19
N GLN A 158 8.22 -13.43 -13.43
CA GLN A 158 9.39 -14.07 -14.03
C GLN A 158 9.00 -14.78 -15.32
N GLY A 159 9.80 -14.59 -16.38
CA GLY A 159 9.64 -15.32 -17.63
C GLY A 159 8.69 -14.67 -18.65
N PRO A 160 8.45 -15.37 -19.78
CA PRO A 160 7.71 -14.85 -20.93
C PRO A 160 6.19 -15.04 -20.82
N GLU A 161 5.71 -15.83 -19.87
CA GLU A 161 4.29 -16.09 -19.63
C GLU A 161 3.87 -15.47 -18.29
N VAL A 162 2.60 -15.09 -18.19
CA VAL A 162 2.00 -14.65 -16.92
C VAL A 162 0.64 -15.29 -16.74
N ARG A 163 0.43 -15.85 -15.55
CA ARG A 163 -0.83 -16.44 -15.10
C ARG A 163 -1.45 -15.58 -14.01
N PRO A 164 -2.77 -15.64 -13.80
CA PRO A 164 -3.38 -14.95 -12.68
C PRO A 164 -2.79 -15.37 -11.34
N SER A 165 -2.46 -16.66 -11.15
CA SER A 165 -1.81 -17.16 -9.94
C SER A 165 -0.44 -16.55 -9.64
N ASP A 166 0.29 -16.06 -10.66
CA ASP A 166 1.59 -15.39 -10.49
C ASP A 166 1.45 -14.00 -9.83
N VAL A 167 0.25 -13.43 -9.80
CA VAL A 167 -0.05 -12.18 -9.09
C VAL A 167 -0.20 -12.48 -7.59
N THR A 168 0.91 -12.37 -6.87
CA THR A 168 1.01 -12.67 -5.43
C THR A 168 1.45 -11.46 -4.60
N VAL A 169 0.96 -11.36 -3.36
CA VAL A 169 1.46 -10.41 -2.35
C VAL A 169 2.47 -11.13 -1.46
N PRO A 170 3.62 -10.51 -1.14
CA PRO A 170 4.50 -10.99 -0.08
C PRO A 170 3.73 -11.20 1.23
N ALA A 171 3.92 -12.36 1.86
CA ALA A 171 3.35 -12.71 3.17
C ALA A 171 1.88 -12.24 3.34
N SER A 172 0.96 -12.78 2.55
CA SER A 172 -0.45 -12.31 2.48
C SER A 172 -1.23 -12.31 3.81
N ASP A 173 -0.68 -12.88 4.88
CA ASP A 173 -1.18 -12.79 6.26
C ASP A 173 0.00 -12.96 7.23
N PRO A 174 0.78 -11.89 7.50
CA PRO A 174 1.96 -12.00 8.35
C PRO A 174 1.52 -12.02 9.82
N ASP A 175 2.01 -13.00 10.58
CA ASP A 175 1.84 -13.06 12.05
C ASP A 175 2.81 -12.08 12.71
N LEU A 176 2.41 -10.81 12.76
CA LEU A 176 3.24 -9.73 13.27
C LEU A 176 3.12 -9.60 14.78
N ASP A 177 4.27 -9.52 15.46
CA ASP A 177 4.31 -9.02 16.82
C ASP A 177 4.08 -7.49 16.88
N ARG A 178 4.01 -6.95 18.09
CA ARG A 178 3.68 -5.54 18.32
C ARG A 178 4.76 -4.61 17.73
N GLU A 179 6.02 -4.97 17.89
CA GLU A 179 7.17 -4.20 17.43
C GLU A 179 7.30 -4.24 15.90
N GLU A 180 7.03 -5.39 15.28
CA GLU A 180 6.94 -5.59 13.84
C GLU A 180 5.79 -4.77 13.24
N ALA A 181 4.58 -4.85 13.81
CA ALA A 181 3.44 -4.05 13.39
C ALA A 181 3.70 -2.54 13.56
N PHE A 182 4.36 -2.14 14.65
CA PHE A 182 4.73 -0.75 14.86
C PHE A 182 5.76 -0.27 13.82
N CYS A 183 6.77 -1.09 13.51
CA CYS A 183 7.74 -0.81 12.46
C CYS A 183 7.06 -0.58 11.10
N LEU A 184 6.21 -1.52 10.67
CA LEU A 184 5.47 -1.40 9.42
C LEU A 184 4.57 -0.17 9.41
N ARG A 185 3.98 0.24 10.54
CA ARG A 185 3.17 1.46 10.62
C ARG A 185 3.99 2.73 10.47
N ILE A 186 5.26 2.72 10.85
CA ILE A 186 6.19 3.83 10.56
C ILE A 186 6.51 3.82 9.06
N LEU A 187 6.88 2.67 8.51
CA LEU A 187 7.25 2.53 7.10
C LEU A 187 6.07 2.77 6.14
N LEU A 188 4.84 2.41 6.48
CA LEU A 188 3.64 2.77 5.71
C LEU A 188 3.46 4.28 5.60
N ALA A 189 3.78 5.02 6.68
CA ALA A 189 3.66 6.47 6.70
C ALA A 189 4.86 7.21 6.10
N LYS A 190 6.03 6.57 6.07
CA LYS A 190 7.29 7.21 5.67
C LYS A 190 7.85 6.66 4.37
N GLU A 191 7.37 5.53 3.89
CA GLU A 191 7.89 4.66 2.81
C GLU A 191 9.29 4.12 3.07
N ARG A 192 10.22 5.01 3.44
CA ARG A 192 11.61 4.73 3.75
C ARG A 192 12.05 5.53 4.98
N VAL A 193 12.87 4.91 5.81
CA VAL A 193 13.37 5.50 7.07
C VAL A 193 14.82 5.10 7.29
N ASN A 194 15.60 6.02 7.87
CA ASN A 194 16.98 5.69 8.23
C ASN A 194 17.00 4.65 9.36
N ARG A 195 17.88 3.66 9.24
CA ARG A 195 18.08 2.59 10.22
C ARG A 195 18.31 3.14 11.63
N ALA A 196 19.13 4.18 11.78
CA ALA A 196 19.43 4.77 13.08
C ALA A 196 18.18 5.38 13.75
N GLN A 197 17.26 5.96 12.96
CA GLN A 197 15.99 6.47 13.48
C GLN A 197 15.12 5.33 13.99
N LEU A 198 15.02 4.22 13.25
CA LEU A 198 14.24 3.05 13.68
C LEU A 198 14.85 2.38 14.91
N THR A 199 16.19 2.26 14.99
CA THR A 199 16.89 1.74 16.17
C THR A 199 16.63 2.57 17.42
N GLY A 200 16.46 3.89 17.28
CA GLY A 200 16.13 4.78 18.41
C GLY A 200 14.67 4.70 18.88
N ILE A 201 13.79 4.09 18.07
CA ILE A 201 12.33 4.05 18.31
C ILE A 201 11.85 2.65 18.66
N ILE A 202 12.49 1.60 18.13
CA ILE A 202 12.04 0.21 18.20
C ILE A 202 13.05 -0.63 18.98
N ASP A 203 12.59 -1.16 20.10
CA ASP A 203 13.39 -2.08 20.90
C ASP A 203 13.67 -3.37 20.13
N GLY A 204 14.94 -3.80 20.11
CA GLY A 204 15.32 -5.03 19.40
C GLY A 204 15.19 -4.93 17.87
N PHE A 205 15.32 -3.73 17.30
CA PHE A 205 15.11 -3.45 15.87
C PHE A 205 15.79 -4.45 14.91
N ASP A 206 17.00 -4.93 15.20
CA ASP A 206 17.71 -5.87 14.32
C ASP A 206 16.94 -7.20 14.15
N ARG A 207 16.26 -7.68 15.20
CA ARG A 207 15.41 -8.87 15.14
C ARG A 207 14.18 -8.60 14.27
N VAL A 208 13.49 -7.48 14.54
CA VAL A 208 12.31 -7.04 13.78
C VAL A 208 12.63 -6.93 12.30
N LEU A 209 13.73 -6.24 11.96
CA LEU A 209 14.19 -6.08 10.59
C LEU A 209 14.52 -7.42 9.92
N GLY A 210 15.16 -8.34 10.64
CA GLY A 210 15.49 -9.66 10.13
C GLY A 210 14.26 -10.50 9.80
N HIS A 211 13.17 -10.35 10.55
CA HIS A 211 11.90 -11.01 10.28
C HIS A 211 11.17 -10.39 9.09
N LEU A 212 10.94 -9.07 9.13
CA LEU A 212 10.25 -8.34 8.06
C LEU A 212 10.96 -8.50 6.70
N SER A 213 12.30 -8.54 6.69
CA SER A 213 13.08 -8.74 5.47
C SER A 213 12.97 -10.17 4.95
N ARG A 214 12.96 -11.17 5.84
CA ARG A 214 12.76 -12.59 5.48
C ARG A 214 11.39 -12.81 4.82
N ASP A 215 10.38 -12.11 5.31
CA ASP A 215 9.00 -12.23 4.81
C ASP A 215 8.77 -11.37 3.54
N GLY A 216 9.79 -10.68 3.06
CA GLY A 216 9.73 -9.85 1.85
C GLY A 216 8.92 -8.56 2.03
N LEU A 217 8.69 -8.14 3.28
CA LEU A 217 7.91 -6.93 3.60
C LEU A 217 8.77 -5.67 3.47
N VAL A 218 10.07 -5.77 3.77
CA VAL A 218 11.00 -4.64 3.72
C VAL A 218 12.31 -5.00 3.03
N THR A 219 12.96 -3.98 2.47
CA THR A 219 14.31 -4.06 1.93
C THR A 219 15.24 -3.13 2.70
N VAL A 220 16.55 -3.39 2.58
CA VAL A 220 17.59 -2.58 3.21
C VAL A 220 18.61 -2.19 2.15
N GLU A 221 18.69 -0.90 1.87
CA GLU A 221 19.66 -0.31 0.95
C GLU A 221 20.60 0.61 1.73
N GLY A 222 21.80 0.12 2.04
CA GLY A 222 22.72 0.82 2.93
C GLY A 222 22.11 1.02 4.32
N ASP A 223 21.93 2.29 4.71
CA ASP A 223 21.32 2.67 5.99
C ASP A 223 19.83 3.03 5.87
N ILE A 224 19.20 2.78 4.72
CA ILE A 224 17.78 3.03 4.49
C ILE A 224 17.02 1.70 4.59
N VAL A 225 15.96 1.70 5.38
CA VAL A 225 14.97 0.62 5.44
C VAL A 225 13.73 1.09 4.71
N GLU A 226 13.27 0.32 3.72
CA GLU A 226 12.17 0.69 2.83
C GLU A 226 11.09 -0.39 2.81
N LEU A 227 9.83 0.03 2.84
CA LEU A 227 8.70 -0.87 2.63
C LEU A 227 8.68 -1.31 1.17
N VAL A 228 8.64 -2.62 0.94
CA VAL A 228 8.44 -3.13 -0.42
C VAL A 228 7.06 -2.68 -0.90
N PRO A 229 6.92 -1.96 -2.03
CA PRO A 229 5.60 -1.46 -2.44
C PRO A 229 4.59 -2.60 -2.67
N ALA A 230 5.05 -3.73 -3.20
CA ALA A 230 4.22 -4.94 -3.35
C ALA A 230 3.72 -5.52 -2.02
N ALA A 231 4.34 -5.19 -0.89
CA ALA A 231 3.95 -5.63 0.44
C ALA A 231 2.93 -4.71 1.14
N VAL A 232 2.61 -3.53 0.58
CA VAL A 232 1.61 -2.61 1.14
C VAL A 232 0.26 -3.30 1.41
N PRO A 233 -0.29 -4.15 0.50
CA PRO A 233 -1.55 -4.84 0.75
C PRO A 233 -1.53 -5.80 1.94
N ALA A 234 -0.38 -6.34 2.31
CA ALA A 234 -0.22 -7.17 3.51
C ALA A 234 0.02 -6.32 4.77
N ALA A 235 0.90 -5.31 4.67
CA ALA A 235 1.30 -4.47 5.79
C ALA A 235 0.14 -3.60 6.32
N ALA A 236 -0.63 -2.97 5.43
CA ALA A 236 -1.72 -2.08 5.82
C ALA A 236 -2.77 -2.76 6.74
N PRO A 237 -3.43 -3.86 6.33
CA PRO A 237 -4.44 -4.50 7.17
C PRO A 237 -3.89 -5.12 8.45
N ALA A 238 -2.64 -5.62 8.42
CA ALA A 238 -1.98 -6.22 9.58
C ALA A 238 -1.71 -5.19 10.69
N THR A 239 -1.34 -3.96 10.32
CA THR A 239 -1.09 -2.88 11.30
C THR A 239 -2.36 -2.22 11.84
N GLU A 240 -3.50 -2.38 11.16
CA GLU A 240 -4.82 -1.96 11.64
C GLU A 240 -5.41 -2.93 12.67
N LEU A 241 -5.19 -4.23 12.49
CA LEU A 241 -5.68 -5.28 13.41
C LEU A 241 -5.13 -5.11 14.84
N GLY A 242 -3.88 -4.66 14.97
CA GLY A 242 -3.28 -4.32 16.27
C GLY A 242 -3.90 -3.11 16.97
N ARG A 243 -4.88 -2.40 16.38
CA ARG A 243 -5.70 -1.38 17.07
C ARG A 243 -6.88 -1.97 17.83
N VAL A 244 -7.25 -3.23 17.59
CA VAL A 244 -8.48 -3.85 18.12
C VAL A 244 -8.22 -4.76 19.33
N LEU A 245 -6.96 -5.07 19.65
CA LEU A 245 -6.56 -5.91 20.78
C LEU A 245 -5.82 -5.12 21.86
#